data_AF-A0A956S2H2-F1
#
_entry.id   AF-A0A956S2H2-F1
#
_cell.length_a   1.000
_cell.length_b   1.000
_cell.length_c   1.000
_cell.angle_alpha   90.00
_cell.angle_beta   90.00
_cell.angle_gamma   90.00
#
_symmetry.space_group_name_H-M   'P 1'
#
loop_
_entity.id
_entity.type
_entity.pdbx_description
1 polymer ?
#
loop_
_entity_poly.entity_id
_entity_poly.type
_entity_poly.pdbx_seq_one_letter_code
_entity_poly.pdbx_strand_id
1 'polypeptide(L)' 'AEVRLPTGSEEDFLGAGETQIRLMGIASARYGNFTPHVNAGFWMWPGSEQGNSVLATVGFDQLVTPSVTFSGDIIS' A
#
# COMPACT_ATOMS: atom_id res chain seq x y z
N ALA A 1 2.28 -8.03 -7.41
CA ALA A 1 3.57 -7.32 -7.65
C ALA A 1 3.29 -6.12 -8.53
N GLU A 2 4.00 -5.02 -8.34
CA GLU A 2 3.89 -3.78 -9.11
C GLU A 2 5.28 -3.33 -9.53
N VAL A 3 5.39 -2.70 -10.70
CA VAL A 3 6.60 -2.03 -11.18
C VAL A 3 6.24 -0.61 -11.60
N ARG A 4 6.98 0.38 -11.10
CA ARG A 4 6.90 1.78 -11.53
C ARG A 4 8.12 2.11 -12.37
N LEU A 5 7.89 2.61 -13.57
CA LEU A 5 8.95 3.02 -14.50
C LEU A 5 9.23 4.53 -14.35
N PRO A 6 10.48 4.97 -14.58
CA PRO A 6 10.89 6.36 -14.39
C PRO A 6 10.49 7.25 -15.59
N THR A 7 9.20 7.39 -15.83
CA THR A 7 8.68 8.17 -16.96
C THR A 7 8.28 9.61 -16.60
N GLY A 8 8.22 9.94 -15.31
CA GLY A 8 7.92 11.28 -14.81
C GLY A 8 9.20 12.10 -14.60
N SER A 9 9.12 13.41 -14.87
CA SER A 9 10.20 14.37 -14.61
C SER A 9 10.49 14.48 -13.11
N GLU A 10 11.76 14.27 -12.73
CA GLU A 10 12.23 14.48 -11.34
C GLU A 10 12.25 15.97 -10.98
N GLU A 11 12.64 16.82 -11.93
CA GLU A 11 12.76 18.28 -11.76
C GLU A 11 11.41 18.94 -11.46
N ASP A 12 10.32 18.32 -11.93
CA ASP A 12 8.94 18.77 -11.71
C ASP A 12 8.20 17.97 -10.60
N PHE A 13 8.89 17.08 -9.89
CA PHE A 13 8.33 16.17 -8.87
C PHE A 13 7.20 15.25 -9.38
N LEU A 14 7.24 14.86 -10.66
CA LEU A 14 6.26 13.96 -11.28
C LEU A 14 6.67 12.48 -11.22
N GLY A 15 7.91 12.20 -10.83
CA GLY A 15 8.46 10.88 -10.71
C GLY A 15 9.71 10.87 -9.82
N ALA A 16 10.14 9.68 -9.43
CA ALA A 16 11.31 9.50 -8.57
C ALA A 16 12.60 9.20 -9.35
N GLY A 17 12.59 9.30 -10.69
CA GLY A 17 13.78 9.08 -11.52
C GLY A 17 14.22 7.62 -11.70
N GLU A 18 13.77 6.74 -10.82
CA GLU A 18 14.21 5.36 -10.78
C GLU A 18 13.07 4.37 -10.98
N THR A 19 13.42 3.18 -11.48
CA THR A 19 12.49 2.05 -11.49
C THR A 19 12.27 1.57 -10.06
N GLN A 20 11.02 1.33 -9.67
CA GLN A 20 10.68 0.79 -8.34
C GLN A 20 9.85 -0.47 -8.49
N ILE A 21 10.10 -1.45 -7.65
CA ILE A 21 9.38 -2.73 -7.64
C ILE A 21 8.72 -2.91 -6.28
N ARG A 22 7.43 -3.22 -6.24
CA ARG A 22 6.70 -3.52 -5.01
C ARG A 22 6.16 -4.94 -4.99
N LEU A 23 6.42 -5.63 -3.89
CA LEU A 23 5.78 -6.88 -3.54
C LEU A 23 4.86 -6.65 -2.34
N MET A 24 3.64 -7.19 -2.41
CA MET A 24 2.62 -7.05 -1.36
C MET A 24 1.93 -8.38 -1.14
N GLY A 25 1.68 -8.70 0.14
CA GLY A 25 0.70 -9.66 0.60
C GLY A 25 -0.47 -8.92 1.25
N ILE A 26 -1.69 -9.43 1.05
CA ILE A 26 -2.93 -8.87 1.59
C ILE A 26 -3.72 -10.01 2.22
N ALA A 27 -4.26 -9.78 3.40
CA ALA A 27 -5.16 -10.72 4.06
C ALA A 27 -6.29 -9.97 4.76
N SER A 28 -7.46 -10.60 4.81
CA SER A 28 -8.63 -10.09 5.51
C SER A 28 -9.51 -11.24 5.98
N ALA A 29 -10.28 -11.00 7.03
CA ALA A 29 -11.30 -11.94 7.49
C ALA A 29 -12.60 -11.18 7.74
N ARG A 30 -13.75 -11.85 7.62
CA ARG A 30 -15.06 -11.24 7.90
C ARG A 30 -15.72 -11.88 9.10
N TYR A 31 -16.15 -11.05 10.03
CA TYR A 31 -16.89 -11.42 11.24
C TYR A 31 -18.20 -10.62 11.29
N GLY A 32 -19.24 -11.14 10.62
CA GLY A 32 -20.53 -10.45 10.50
C GLY A 32 -20.41 -9.14 9.72
N ASN A 33 -20.56 -8.01 10.41
CA ASN A 33 -20.47 -6.66 9.84
C ASN A 33 -19.08 -6.01 9.99
N PHE A 34 -18.13 -6.71 10.62
CA PHE A 34 -16.78 -6.23 10.86
C PHE A 34 -15.77 -7.06 10.06
N THR A 35 -14.82 -6.42 9.39
CA THR A 35 -13.81 -7.07 8.55
C THR A 35 -12.44 -6.49 8.87
N PRO A 36 -11.59 -7.14 9.69
CA PRO A 36 -10.20 -6.73 9.83
C PRO A 36 -9.39 -7.10 8.59
N HIS A 37 -8.41 -6.28 8.26
CA HIS A 37 -7.47 -6.51 7.17
C HIS A 37 -6.05 -6.10 7.52
N VAL A 38 -5.11 -6.71 6.82
CA VAL A 38 -3.69 -6.42 6.89
C VAL A 38 -3.08 -6.45 5.50
N ASN A 39 -2.25 -5.46 5.20
CA ASN A 39 -1.42 -5.38 4.00
C ASN A 39 0.03 -5.27 4.44
N ALA A 40 0.92 -6.09 3.89
CA ALA A 40 2.35 -6.02 4.18
C ALA A 40 3.14 -6.15 2.89
N GLY A 41 4.26 -5.44 2.79
CA GLY A 41 5.08 -5.51 1.59
C GLY A 41 6.40 -4.78 1.69
N PHE A 42 7.03 -4.66 0.54
CA PHE A 42 8.36 -4.09 0.42
C PHE A 42 8.51 -3.36 -0.91
N TRP A 43 9.05 -2.14 -0.87
CA TRP A 43 9.57 -1.45 -2.05
C TRP A 43 11.04 -1.77 -2.23
N MET A 44 11.40 -2.15 -3.45
CA MET A 44 12.76 -2.36 -3.92
C MET A 44 13.10 -1.31 -4.97
N TRP A 45 14.23 -0.66 -4.79
CA TRP A 45 14.80 0.33 -5.71
C TRP A 45 16.09 -0.27 -6.27
N PRO A 46 16.08 -0.88 -7.47
CA PRO A 46 17.24 -1.61 -7.99
C PRO A 46 18.47 -0.73 -8.26
N GLY A 47 18.26 0.57 -8.46
CA GLY A 47 19.33 1.55 -8.70
C GLY A 47 19.95 2.11 -7.41
N SER A 48 19.25 2.05 -6.28
CA SER A 48 19.70 2.62 -5.02
C SER A 48 19.04 1.92 -3.81
N GLU A 49 19.81 1.47 -2.83
CA GLU A 49 19.20 0.81 -1.65
C GLU A 49 18.52 1.79 -0.68
N GLN A 50 18.76 3.08 -0.84
CA GLN A 50 18.32 4.14 0.08
C GLN A 50 16.80 4.37 0.06
N GLY A 51 16.13 3.97 -1.02
CA GLY A 51 14.67 4.05 -1.16
C GLY A 51 13.91 2.80 -0.71
N ASN A 52 14.62 1.73 -0.33
CA ASN A 52 13.98 0.49 0.09
C ASN A 52 13.16 0.69 1.37
N SER A 53 11.91 0.22 1.39
CA SER A 53 11.02 0.45 2.53
C SER A 53 10.11 -0.76 2.79
N VAL A 54 9.97 -1.12 4.07
CA VAL A 54 8.92 -2.02 4.53
C VAL A 54 7.61 -1.25 4.58
N LEU A 55 6.54 -1.87 4.08
CA LEU A 55 5.19 -1.34 4.11
C LEU A 55 4.35 -2.21 5.03
N ALA A 56 3.59 -1.58 5.91
CA ALA A 56 2.62 -2.29 6.72
C ALA A 56 1.37 -1.43 6.90
N THR A 57 0.22 -2.06 6.73
CA THR A 57 -1.08 -1.47 7.04
C THR A 57 -1.89 -2.50 7.79
N VAL A 58 -2.49 -2.08 8.89
CA VAL A 58 -3.50 -2.87 9.60
C VAL A 58 -4.72 -1.99 9.80
N GLY A 59 -5.89 -2.55 9.57
CA GLY A 59 -7.12 -1.81 9.65
C GLY A 59 -8.34 -2.70 9.74
N PHE A 60 -9.49 -2.06 9.66
CA PHE A 60 -10.77 -2.75 9.59
C PHE A 60 -11.81 -1.94 8.83
N ASP A 61 -12.83 -2.65 8.36
CA ASP A 61 -14.07 -2.11 7.82
C ASP A 61 -15.26 -2.52 8.68
N GLN A 62 -16.10 -1.55 9.04
CA GLN A 62 -17.36 -1.75 9.75
C GLN A 62 -18.52 -1.30 8.87
N LEU A 63 -19.37 -2.25 8.46
CA LEU A 63 -20.63 -1.92 7.79
C LEU A 63 -21.56 -1.23 8.80
N VAL A 64 -21.92 0.03 8.52
CA VAL A 64 -22.79 0.84 9.40
C VAL A 64 -24.24 0.77 8.92
N THR A 65 -24.45 0.83 7.60
CA THR A 65 -25.75 0.64 6.93
C THR A 65 -25.52 -0.07 5.60
N PRO A 66 -26.56 -0.55 4.89
CA PRO A 66 -26.38 -1.17 3.57
C PRO A 66 -25.68 -0.32 2.50
N SER A 67 -25.53 0.99 2.72
CA SER A 67 -24.90 1.93 1.77
C SER A 67 -23.68 2.66 2.35
N VAL A 68 -23.30 2.40 3.61
CA VAL A 68 -22.21 3.12 4.29
C VAL A 68 -21.35 2.15 5.10
N THR A 69 -20.04 2.22 4.84
CA THR A 69 -19.00 1.53 5.60
C THR A 69 -18.08 2.58 6.23
N PHE A 70 -17.73 2.38 7.49
CA PHE A 70 -16.67 3.14 8.16
C PHE A 70 -15.40 2.29 8.17
N SER A 71 -14.28 2.87 7.77
CA SER A 71 -12.97 2.19 7.80
C SER A 71 -11.97 2.98 8.65
N GLY A 72 -11.05 2.25 9.27
CA GLY A 72 -9.95 2.82 10.04
C GLY A 72 -8.67 2.03 9.81
N ASP A 73 -7.59 2.75 9.51
CA ASP A 73 -6.30 2.17 9.15
C ASP A 73 -5.16 2.83 9.93
N ILE A 74 -4.18 2.01 10.32
CA ILE A 74 -2.85 2.46 10.72
C ILE A 74 -1.90 2.05 9.59
N ILE A 75 -1.20 3.03 9.03
CA ILE A 75 -0.25 2.87 7.92
C ILE A 75 1.17 3.24 8.37
N SER A 76 2.16 2.53 7.83
CA SER A 76 3.58 2.80 7.96
C SER A 76 4.30 2.65 6.64
#